data_AF-D9S324-F1
#
_entry.id   AF-D9S324-F1
#
_cell.length_a   1.000
_cell.length_b   1.000
_cell.length_c   1.000
_cell.angle_alpha   90.00
_cell.angle_beta   90.00
_cell.angle_gamma   90.00
#
_symmetry.space_group_name_H-M   'P 1'
#
loop_
_entity.id
_entity.type
_entity.pdbx_description
1 polymer ?
#
loop_
_entity_poly.entity_id
_entity_poly.type
_entity_poly.pdbx_seq_one_letter_code
_entity_poly.pdbx_strand_id
1 'polypeptide(L)' 'MGLGQKRNKLVVPEAYKAMEQFKAEVAREVGITAPADGYWGNYSARDCGAVGGHMVRKMIEDYERRLSGGQNIQ' A
#
# COMPACT_ATOMS: atom_id res chain seq x y z
N MET A 1 -4.27 -6.60 11.47
CA MET A 1 -3.54 -5.34 11.78
C MET A 1 -4.48 -4.42 12.56
N GLY A 2 -4.29 -4.22 13.86
CA GLY A 2 -5.10 -3.26 14.63
C GLY A 2 -4.66 -1.83 14.33
N LEU A 3 -5.59 -0.86 14.37
CA LEU A 3 -5.41 0.60 14.26
C LEU A 3 -3.93 0.98 14.40
N GLY A 4 -3.26 1.14 13.25
CA GLY A 4 -1.80 1.12 13.15
C GLY A 4 -1.12 1.86 14.30
N GLN A 5 -0.16 1.20 14.94
CA GLN A 5 0.57 1.82 16.04
C GLN A 5 1.09 3.18 15.57
N LYS A 6 0.71 4.26 16.29
CA LYS A 6 1.03 5.68 16.00
C LYS A 6 2.54 5.98 15.79
N ARG A 7 3.40 4.98 16.00
CA ARG A 7 4.85 5.02 15.80
C ARG A 7 5.31 4.76 14.35
N ASN A 8 4.50 4.11 13.51
CA ASN A 8 4.79 3.96 12.07
C ASN A 8 4.25 5.17 11.30
N LYS A 9 4.96 6.30 11.40
CA LYS A 9 4.74 7.43 10.48
C LYS A 9 5.33 7.09 9.12
N LEU A 10 4.63 7.51 8.07
CA LEU A 10 5.20 7.47 6.72
C LEU A 10 6.41 8.37 6.66
N VAL A 11 7.44 7.93 5.93
CA VAL A 11 8.65 8.71 5.68
C VAL A 11 8.31 10.04 4.99
N VAL A 12 7.32 10.02 4.08
CA VAL A 12 6.74 11.20 3.45
C VAL A 12 5.32 11.38 3.99
N PRO A 13 5.09 12.27 4.97
CA PRO A 13 3.77 12.42 5.60
C PRO A 13 2.72 12.98 4.62
N GLU A 14 3.14 13.77 3.64
CA GLU A 14 2.26 14.32 2.60
C GLU A 14 1.65 13.23 1.70
N ALA A 15 2.35 12.10 1.55
CA ALA A 15 1.88 10.98 0.76
C ALA A 15 0.81 10.14 1.47
N TYR A 16 0.46 10.45 2.74
CA TYR A 16 -0.49 9.64 3.53
C TYR A 16 -1.81 9.39 2.80
N LYS A 17 -2.42 10.44 2.24
CA LYS A 17 -3.70 10.33 1.54
C LYS A 17 -3.59 9.49 0.26
N ALA A 18 -2.51 9.66 -0.50
CA ALA A 18 -2.25 8.87 -1.70
C ALA A 18 -2.02 7.40 -1.37
N MET A 19 -1.27 7.13 -0.29
CA MET A 19 -0.99 5.78 0.20
C MET A 19 -2.23 5.07 0.74
N GLU A 20 -3.16 5.81 1.36
CA GLU A 20 -4.44 5.26 1.80
C GLU A 20 -5.35 4.87 0.62
N GLN A 21 -5.40 5.71 -0.41
CA GLN A 21 -6.11 5.41 -1.66
C GLN A 21 -5.49 4.19 -2.34
N PHE A 22 -4.17 4.17 -2.47
CA PHE A 22 -3.45 3.04 -3.07
C PHE A 22 -3.71 1.73 -2.32
N LYS A 23 -3.69 1.75 -0.98
CA LYS A 23 -4.06 0.59 -0.16
C LYS A 23 -5.49 0.12 -0.47
N ALA A 24 -6.44 1.04 -0.60
CA ALA A 24 -7.83 0.70 -0.90
C ALA A 24 -7.97 0.09 -2.30
N GLU A 25 -7.23 0.57 -3.30
CA GLU A 25 -7.22 -0.01 -4.64
C GLU A 25 -6.61 -1.41 -4.64
N VAL A 26 -5.43 -1.57 -4.04
CA VAL A 26 -4.76 -2.88 -3.97
C VAL A 26 -5.60 -3.88 -3.18
N ALA A 27 -6.25 -3.46 -2.10
CA ALA A 27 -7.16 -4.34 -1.35
C ALA A 27 -8.26 -4.88 -2.26
N ARG A 28 -8.90 -4.01 -3.07
CA ARG A 28 -9.95 -4.40 -4.01
C ARG A 28 -9.43 -5.37 -5.07
N GLU A 29 -8.22 -5.17 -5.57
CA GLU A 29 -7.58 -6.08 -6.54
C GLU A 29 -7.27 -7.47 -5.97
N VAL A 30 -6.87 -7.53 -4.70
CA VAL A 30 -6.63 -8.80 -4.00
C VAL A 30 -7.95 -9.48 -3.57
N GLY A 31 -9.10 -8.84 -3.82
CA GLY A 31 -10.43 -9.36 -3.46
C GLY A 31 -10.80 -9.12 -2.00
N ILE A 32 -10.11 -8.20 -1.32
CA ILE A 32 -10.33 -7.86 0.09
C ILE A 32 -10.97 -6.48 0.18
N THR A 33 -12.12 -6.40 0.85
CA THR A 33 -12.75 -5.10 1.11
C THR A 33 -11.99 -4.39 2.21
N ALA A 34 -11.41 -3.22 1.92
CA ALA A 34 -10.79 -2.41 2.97
C ALA A 34 -11.84 -2.03 4.04
N PRO A 35 -11.59 -2.25 5.33
CA PRO A 35 -12.52 -1.86 6.39
C PRO A 35 -12.69 -0.34 6.41
N ALA A 36 -13.93 0.13 6.40
CA ALA A 36 -14.27 1.56 6.44
C ALA A 36 -13.79 2.24 7.74
N ASP A 37 -13.74 1.49 8.84
CA ASP A 37 -13.24 1.93 10.15
C ASP A 37 -11.70 1.95 10.22
N GLY A 38 -11.01 1.43 9.20
CA GLY A 38 -9.55 1.29 9.20
C GLY A 38 -9.04 0.19 10.14
N TYR A 39 -9.93 -0.55 10.81
CA TYR A 39 -9.58 -1.68 11.66
C TYR A 39 -9.45 -2.98 10.85
N TRP A 40 -8.20 -3.40 10.61
CA TRP A 40 -7.86 -4.65 9.93
C TRP A 40 -7.68 -5.83 10.90
N GLY A 41 -8.20 -5.74 12.13
CA GLY A 41 -8.11 -6.83 13.11
C GLY A 41 -9.12 -7.96 12.89
N ASN A 42 -10.23 -7.67 12.18
CA ASN A 42 -11.22 -8.68 11.80
C ASN A 42 -10.84 -9.48 10.54
N TYR A 43 -9.80 -9.04 9.81
CA TYR A 43 -9.27 -9.74 8.63
C TYR A 43 -8.18 -10.72 9.03
N SER A 44 -8.05 -11.83 8.28
CA SER A 44 -6.99 -12.79 8.56
C SER A 44 -5.61 -12.14 8.36
N ALA A 45 -4.62 -12.61 9.12
CA ALA A 45 -3.25 -12.15 8.97
C ALA A 45 -2.70 -12.40 7.55
N ARG A 46 -3.18 -13.47 6.89
CA ARG A 46 -2.86 -13.80 5.51
C ARG A 46 -3.41 -12.75 4.53
N ASP A 47 -4.65 -12.31 4.73
CA ASP A 47 -5.29 -11.29 3.88
C ASP A 47 -4.60 -9.94 4.02
N CYS A 48 -4.37 -9.50 5.27
CA CYS A 48 -3.63 -8.27 5.54
C CYS A 48 -2.22 -8.32 4.95
N GLY A 49 -1.55 -9.48 5.06
CA GLY A 49 -0.22 -9.71 4.49
C GLY A 49 -0.21 -9.70 2.97
N ALA A 50 -1.24 -10.29 2.33
CA ALA A 50 -1.39 -10.27 0.89
C ALA A 50 -1.53 -8.84 0.37
N VAL A 51 -2.41 -8.01 0.96
CA VAL A 51 -2.57 -6.60 0.55
C VAL A 51 -1.24 -5.85 0.67
N GLY A 52 -0.56 -5.96 1.82
CA GLY A 52 0.74 -5.29 2.03
C GLY A 52 1.82 -5.75 1.04
N GLY A 53 1.89 -7.06 0.76
CA GLY A 53 2.82 -7.62 -0.21
C GLY A 53 2.55 -7.16 -1.65
N HIS A 54 1.27 -7.12 -2.05
CA HIS A 54 0.87 -6.60 -3.37
C HIS A 54 1.16 -5.11 -3.51
N MET A 55 0.97 -4.31 -2.45
CA MET A 55 1.32 -2.89 -2.45
C MET A 55 2.82 -2.69 -2.73
N VAL A 56 3.68 -3.42 -2.01
CA VAL A 56 5.14 -3.33 -2.18
C VAL A 56 5.56 -3.79 -3.57
N ARG A 57 4.98 -4.89 -4.05
CA ARG A 57 5.28 -5.42 -5.39
C ARG A 57 4.99 -4.39 -6.48
N LYS A 58 3.82 -3.76 -6.44
CA LYS A 58 3.44 -2.70 -7.38
C LYS A 58 4.33 -1.46 -7.30
N MET A 59 4.73 -1.05 -6.09
CA MET A 59 5.66 0.06 -5.91
C MET A 59 7.02 -0.24 -6.54
N ILE A 60 7.51 -1.46 -6.36
CA ILE A 60 8.76 -1.92 -6.98
C ILE A 60 8.60 -1.97 -8.50
N GLU A 61 7.51 -2.53 -9.01
CA GLU A 61 7.24 -2.57 -10.46
C GLU A 61 7.20 -1.17 -11.08
N ASP A 62 6.53 -0.19 -10.44
CA ASP A 62 6.51 1.20 -10.90
C ASP A 62 7.91 1.84 -10.83
N TYR A 63 8.65 1.60 -9.75
CA TYR A 63 10.01 2.07 -9.59
C TYR A 63 10.96 1.47 -10.64
N GLU A 64 10.89 0.17 -10.89
CA GLU A 64 11.64 -0.54 -11.93
C GLU A 64 11.24 -0.05 -13.33
N ARG A 65 9.96 0.24 -13.59
CA ARG A 65 9.51 0.85 -14.85
C ARG A 65 10.09 2.25 -15.05
N ARG A 66 10.15 3.06 -14.00
CA ARG A 66 10.80 4.39 -14.06
C ARG A 66 12.30 4.29 -14.26
N LEU A 67 12.95 3.29 -13.66
CA LEU A 67 14.38 3.04 -13.79
C LEU A 67 14.74 2.49 -15.19
N SER A 68 13.99 1.49 -15.66
CA SER A 68 14.17 0.85 -16.98
C SER A 68 13.69 1.73 -18.13
N GLY A 69 12.70 2.59 -17.87
CA GLY A 69 12.18 3.57 -18.81
C GLY A 69 13.12 4.75 -19.07
N GLY A 70 14.29 4.81 -18.42
CA GLY A 70 15.37 5.73 -18.74
C GLY A 70 14.91 7.18 -18.76
N GLN A 71 15.12 7.91 -17.66
CA GLN A 71 15.25 9.35 -17.77
C GLN A 71 16.31 9.65 -18.83
N ASN A 72 15.85 10.04 -20.02
CA ASN A 72 16.47 11.10 -20.80
C ASN A 72 16.48 12.33 -19.89
N ILE A 73 17.50 12.39 -19.04
CA ILE A 73 18.04 13.64 -18.53
C ILE A 73 18.77 14.29 -19.71
N GLN A 74 18.01 15.02 -20.51
CA GLN A 74 18.52 16.05 -21.41
C GLN A 74 18.20 17.41 -20.78
#